data_AF-A0A1K1T7V4-F1
#
_entry.id   AF-A0A1K1T7V4-F1
#
_cell.length_a   1.000
_cell.length_b   1.000
_cell.length_c   1.000
_cell.angle_alpha   90.00
_cell.angle_beta   90.00
_cell.angle_gamma   90.00
#
_symmetry.space_group_name_H-M   'P 1'
#
loop_
_entity.id
_entity.type
_entity.pdbx_description
1 polymer ?
#
loop_
_entity_poly.entity_id
_entity_poly.type
_entity_poly.pdbx_seq_one_letter_code
_entity_poly.pdbx_strand_id
1 'polypeptide(L)' 'MNVKKIAGLAGIALVLFFVIAQPGQAAGLVGNIIQFLRDSAESVITFVSNVFKA' A
#
# COMPACT_ATOMS: atom_id res chain seq x y z
N MET A 1 8.27 -9.72 29.99
CA MET A 1 7.97 -9.53 28.56
C MET A 1 7.13 -8.26 28.41
N ASN A 2 7.53 -7.29 27.57
CA ASN A 2 6.88 -5.98 27.50
C ASN A 2 5.61 -5.99 26.62
N VAL A 3 4.51 -5.43 27.12
CA VAL A 3 3.20 -5.37 26.41
C VAL A 3 3.34 -4.76 25.01
N LYS A 4 4.11 -3.68 24.85
CA LYS A 4 4.37 -3.06 23.53
C LYS A 4 4.99 -4.06 22.53
N LYS A 5 5.89 -4.92 22.99
CA LYS A 5 6.56 -5.93 22.15
C LYS A 5 5.61 -7.07 21.79
N ILE A 6 4.76 -7.48 22.72
CA ILE A 6 3.72 -8.51 22.49
C ILE A 6 2.68 -7.99 21.50
N ALA A 7 2.18 -6.77 21.71
CA ALA A 7 1.21 -6.13 20.82
C ALA A 7 1.79 -5.94 19.41
N GLY A 8 3.05 -5.52 19.29
CA GLY A 8 3.74 -5.43 18.00
C GLY A 8 3.85 -6.79 17.31
N LEU A 9 4.27 -7.83 18.04
CA LEU A 9 4.39 -9.17 17.48
C LEU A 9 3.03 -9.75 17.06
N ALA A 10 1.99 -9.53 17.86
CA ALA A 10 0.62 -9.94 17.55
C ALA A 10 0.08 -9.22 16.31
N GLY A 11 0.35 -7.92 16.16
CA GLY A 11 0.01 -7.17 14.96
C GLY A 11 0.69 -7.73 13.71
N ILE A 12 1.99 -8.00 13.78
CA ILE A 12 2.73 -8.62 12.67
C ILE A 12 2.16 -10.01 12.34
N ALA A 13 1.90 -10.83 13.37
CA ALA A 13 1.32 -12.16 13.18
C ALA A 13 -0.07 -12.10 12.53
N LEU A 14 -0.90 -11.12 12.89
CA LEU A 14 -2.22 -10.91 12.28
C LEU A 14 -2.11 -10.51 10.81
N VAL A 15 -1.16 -9.62 10.47
CA VAL A 15 -0.91 -9.25 9.06
C VAL A 15 -0.44 -10.46 8.26
N LEU A 16 0.52 -11.23 8.77
CA LEU A 16 1.01 -12.44 8.10
C LEU A 16 -0.10 -13.48 7.95
N PHE A 17 -0.91 -13.71 9.00
CA PHE A 17 -2.06 -14.59 8.93
C PHE A 17 -3.05 -14.13 7.87
N PHE A 18 -3.38 -12.85 7.80
CA PHE A 18 -4.27 -12.30 6.79
C PHE A 18 -3.73 -12.52 5.37
N VAL A 19 -2.45 -12.25 5.13
CA VAL A 19 -1.81 -12.46 3.82
C VAL A 19 -1.82 -13.93 3.41
N ILE A 20 -1.59 -14.85 4.35
CA ILE A 20 -1.54 -16.30 4.06
C ILE A 20 -2.95 -16.88 3.91
N ALA A 21 -3.88 -16.51 4.77
CA ALA A 21 -5.24 -17.05 4.78
C ALA A 21 -6.11 -16.47 3.64
N GLN A 22 -5.84 -15.23 3.22
CA GLN A 22 -6.61 -14.53 2.19
C GLN A 22 -5.69 -13.81 1.18
N PRO A 23 -4.87 -14.56 0.42
CA PRO A 23 -3.85 -13.99 -0.46
C PRO A 23 -4.44 -13.11 -1.57
N GLY A 24 -5.63 -13.44 -2.08
CA GLY A 24 -6.31 -12.65 -3.10
C GLY A 24 -6.73 -11.26 -2.61
N GLN A 25 -7.24 -11.16 -1.38
CA GLN A 25 -7.64 -9.87 -0.80
C GLN A 25 -6.40 -9.02 -0.47
N ALA A 26 -5.35 -9.63 0.08
CA ALA A 26 -4.08 -8.96 0.31
C ALA A 26 -3.46 -8.41 -0.99
N ALA A 27 -3.47 -9.21 -2.06
CA ALA A 27 -3.01 -8.78 -3.38
C ALA A 27 -3.85 -7.63 -3.94
N GLY A 28 -5.19 -7.68 -3.76
CA GLY A 28 -6.09 -6.60 -4.15
C GLY A 28 -5.80 -5.29 -3.42
N LEU A 29 -5.54 -5.34 -2.11
CA LEU A 29 -5.18 -4.16 -1.32
C LEU A 29 -3.88 -3.51 -1.81
N VAL A 30 -2.83 -4.32 -2.02
CA VAL A 30 -1.54 -3.81 -2.55
C VAL A 30 -1.73 -3.28 -3.96
N GLY A 31 -2.46 -4.00 -4.82
CA GLY A 31 -2.79 -3.56 -6.17
C GLY A 31 -3.48 -2.20 -6.21
N ASN A 32 -4.46 -1.97 -5.33
CA ASN A 32 -5.16 -0.69 -5.23
C ASN A 32 -4.23 0.45 -4.80
N ILE A 33 -3.31 0.20 -3.87
CA ILE A 33 -2.31 1.20 -3.45
C ILE A 33 -1.39 1.55 -4.63
N ILE A 34 -0.89 0.55 -5.34
CA ILE A 34 0.00 0.77 -6.49
C ILE A 34 -0.73 1.52 -7.61
N GLN A 35 -2.00 1.19 -7.86
CA GLN A 35 -2.81 1.89 -8.85
C GLN A 35 -3.01 3.36 -8.46
N PHE A 36 -3.37 3.64 -7.21
CA PHE A 36 -3.50 5.01 -6.72
C PHE A 36 -2.21 5.82 -6.88
N LEU A 37 -1.05 5.21 -6.58
CA LEU A 37 0.25 5.86 -6.75
C LEU A 37 0.55 6.15 -8.22
N ARG A 38 0.21 5.22 -9.12
CA ARG A 38 0.35 5.41 -10.57
C ARG A 38 -0.53 6.56 -11.06
N ASP A 39 -1.81 6.55 -10.72
CA ASP A 39 -2.78 7.56 -11.16
C ASP A 39 -2.38 8.95 -10.66
N SER A 40 -1.88 9.02 -9.42
CA SER A 40 -1.32 10.24 -8.84
C SER A 40 -0.08 10.71 -9.60
N ALA A 41 0.83 9.79 -9.94
CA ALA A 41 2.03 10.12 -10.71
C ALA A 41 1.70 10.60 -12.13
N GLU A 42 0.77 9.97 -12.83
CA GLU A 42 0.30 10.39 -14.15
C GLU A 42 -0.31 11.79 -14.13
N SER A 43 -1.06 12.12 -13.06
CA SER A 43 -1.63 13.45 -12.86
C SER A 43 -0.54 14.52 -12.72
N VAL A 44 0.51 14.24 -11.93
CA VAL A 44 1.65 15.14 -11.75
C VAL A 44 2.43 15.29 -13.05
N ILE A 45 2.70 14.20 -13.76
CA ILE A 45 3.42 14.22 -15.05
C ILE A 45 2.64 15.03 -16.08
N THR A 46 1.32 14.84 -16.15
CA THR A 46 0.44 15.59 -17.05
C THR A 46 0.48 17.08 -16.75
N PHE A 47 0.37 17.45 -15.46
CA PHE A 47 0.47 18.83 -15.03
C PHE A 47 1.79 19.48 -15.46
N VAL A 48 2.91 18.84 -15.14
CA VAL A 48 4.26 19.33 -15.51
C VAL A 48 4.37 19.43 -17.02
N SER A 49 3.95 18.41 -17.77
CA SER A 49 4.00 18.42 -19.24
C SER A 49 3.20 19.57 -19.84
N ASN A 50 2.03 19.89 -19.28
CA ASN A 50 1.18 20.99 -19.75
C ASN A 50 1.77 22.37 -19.43
N VAL A 51 2.42 22.52 -18.28
CA VAL A 51 3.06 23.79 -17.88
C VAL A 51 4.31 24.08 -18.71
N PHE A 52 5.10 23.05 -19.05
CA PHE A 52 6.43 23.23 -19.66
C PHE A 52 6.49 22.97 -21.18
N LYS A 53 5.39 22.54 -21.83
CA LYS A 53 5.29 22.45 -23.30
C LYS A 53 4.55 23.64 -23.95
N ALA A 54 4.27 24.69 -23.19
CA ALA A 54 3.81 25.99 -23.71
C ALA A 54 4.97 26.83 -24.23
#